data_AF-A0A167S7U5-F1
#
_entry.id   AF-A0A167S7U5-F1
#
_cell.length_a   1.000
_cell.length_b   1.000
_cell.length_c   1.000
_cell.angle_alpha   90.00
_cell.angle_beta   90.00
_cell.angle_gamma   90.00
#
_symmetry.space_group_name_H-M   'P 1'
#
loop_
_entity.id
_entity.type
_entity.pdbx_description
1 polymer ?
#
loop_
_entity_poly.entity_id
_entity_poly.type
_entity_poly.pdbx_seq_one_letter_code
_entity_poly.pdbx_strand_id
1 'polypeptide(L)'
;MLILFSVSVLFIVIATVLFFTRSYWLHLLPDVSAHLPSADYLYSRLPSTFAGDIEAGLSSSTFDLSGNVEAGDSRAGLDDASKAEILKIMKKRRLNFDRARKVYMESRFKANGIGPDGRPRDPKFVSFS
;
A
#
# COMPACT_ATOMS: atom_id res chain seq x y z
N MET A 1 37.51 -27.89 -16.03
CA MET A 1 36.18 -28.55 -16.12
C MET A 1 35.47 -28.57 -14.76
N LEU A 2 36.02 -29.22 -13.72
CA LEU A 2 35.38 -29.28 -12.39
C LEU A 2 35.18 -27.91 -11.70
N ILE A 3 36.13 -26.98 -11.86
CA ILE A 3 36.05 -25.64 -11.24
C ILE A 3 34.86 -24.85 -11.78
N LEU A 4 34.73 -24.77 -13.12
CA LEU A 4 33.61 -24.11 -13.78
C LEU A 4 32.27 -24.73 -13.38
N PHE A 5 32.21 -26.07 -13.30
CA PHE A 5 31.01 -26.77 -12.86
C PHE A 5 30.63 -26.41 -11.42
N SER A 6 31.61 -26.37 -10.50
CA SER A 6 31.36 -25.98 -9.10
C SER A 6 30.87 -24.54 -8.96
N VAL A 7 31.43 -23.61 -9.76
CA VAL A 7 31.04 -22.20 -9.75
C VAL A 7 29.62 -22.03 -10.31
N SER A 8 29.27 -22.74 -11.39
CA SER A 8 27.92 -22.73 -11.95
C SER A 8 26.89 -23.29 -10.97
N VAL A 9 27.19 -24.40 -10.30
CA VAL A 9 26.30 -24.99 -9.28
C VAL A 9 26.14 -24.04 -8.09
N LEU A 10 27.24 -23.47 -7.59
CA LEU A 10 27.20 -22.51 -6.49
C LEU A 10 26.33 -21.29 -6.84
N PHE A 11 26.48 -20.76 -8.06
CA PHE A 11 25.66 -19.64 -8.53
C PHE A 11 24.18 -19.98 -8.56
N ILE A 12 23.80 -21.16 -9.07
CA ILE A 12 22.41 -21.60 -9.09
C ILE A 12 21.85 -21.75 -7.67
N VAL A 13 22.63 -22.34 -6.75
CA VAL A 13 22.20 -22.47 -5.35
C VAL A 13 21.99 -21.10 -4.71
N ILE A 14 22.92 -20.17 -4.86
CA ILE A 14 22.81 -18.81 -4.33
C ILE A 14 21.59 -18.09 -4.93
N ALA A 15 21.42 -18.14 -6.25
CA ALA A 15 20.28 -17.53 -6.93
C ALA A 15 18.94 -18.11 -6.44
N THR A 16 18.89 -19.43 -6.22
CA THR A 16 17.70 -20.12 -5.70
C THR A 16 17.40 -19.67 -4.27
N VAL A 17 18.41 -19.63 -3.39
CA VAL A 17 18.26 -19.15 -2.01
C VAL A 17 17.80 -17.70 -1.97
N LEU A 18 18.38 -16.83 -2.80
CA LEU A 18 17.97 -15.43 -2.92
C LEU A 18 16.52 -15.30 -3.43
N PHE A 19 16.11 -16.14 -4.39
CA PHE A 19 14.75 -16.14 -4.92
C PHE A 19 13.71 -16.56 -3.88
N PHE A 20 14.02 -17.59 -3.06
CA PHE A 20 13.13 -18.03 -1.99
C PHE A 20 13.14 -17.07 -0.79
N THR A 21 14.27 -16.47 -0.47
CA THR A 21 14.36 -15.50 0.64
C THR A 21 13.91 -14.09 0.23
N ARG A 22 13.55 -13.86 -1.04
CA ARG A 22 13.21 -12.53 -1.57
C ARG A 22 12.18 -11.78 -0.72
N SER A 23 11.14 -12.46 -0.23
CA SER A 23 10.08 -11.85 0.59
C SER A 23 10.61 -11.21 1.87
N TYR A 24 11.71 -11.72 2.41
CA TYR A 24 12.34 -11.19 3.62
C TYR A 24 13.23 -9.99 3.35
N TRP A 25 13.80 -9.81 2.15
CA TRP A 25 14.73 -8.71 1.87
C TRP A 25 14.11 -7.60 1.02
N LEU A 26 12.95 -7.83 0.42
CA LEU A 26 12.24 -6.86 -0.42
C LEU A 26 11.92 -5.54 0.31
N HIS A 27 11.80 -5.55 1.64
CA HIS A 27 11.57 -4.34 2.43
C HIS A 27 12.83 -3.49 2.66
N LEU A 28 14.02 -4.09 2.48
CA LEU A 28 15.32 -3.42 2.69
C LEU A 28 15.87 -2.82 1.38
N LEU A 29 15.33 -3.26 0.24
CA LEU A 29 15.57 -2.62 -1.04
C LEU A 29 14.62 -1.41 -1.14
N PRO A 30 15.10 -0.17 -0.96
CA PRO A 30 14.28 1.00 -1.29
C PRO A 30 13.87 0.87 -2.75
N ASP A 31 12.60 1.13 -3.06
CA ASP A 31 11.95 1.01 -4.38
C ASP A 31 12.93 1.13 -5.55
N VAL A 32 13.54 0.01 -5.95
CA VAL A 32 14.42 -0.05 -7.14
C VAL A 32 13.60 0.25 -8.40
N SER A 33 12.26 0.20 -8.26
CA SER A 33 11.22 0.76 -9.11
C SER A 33 11.48 2.21 -9.54
N ALA A 34 12.08 3.04 -8.67
CA ALA A 34 12.26 4.48 -8.91
C ALA A 34 13.32 4.83 -9.96
N HIS A 35 14.16 3.87 -10.37
CA HIS A 35 15.24 4.09 -11.35
C HIS A 35 15.14 3.21 -12.59
N LEU A 36 14.00 2.54 -12.82
CA LEU A 36 13.72 1.89 -14.10
C LEU A 36 13.01 2.89 -15.02
N PRO A 37 13.63 3.31 -16.16
CA PRO A 37 13.07 4.33 -17.06
C PRO A 37 11.71 3.96 -17.69
N SER A 38 11.25 2.71 -17.52
CA SER A 38 9.99 2.19 -18.05
C SER A 38 8.91 1.96 -17.00
N ALA A 39 9.20 2.16 -15.71
CA ALA A 39 8.23 1.95 -14.63
C ALA A 39 7.38 3.19 -14.30
N ASP A 40 7.85 4.38 -14.68
CA ASP A 40 7.15 5.66 -14.41
C ASP A 40 5.74 5.73 -15.02
N TYR A 41 5.49 5.00 -16.11
CA TYR A 41 4.16 4.93 -16.72
C TYR A 41 3.19 4.00 -15.96
N LEU A 42 3.71 3.08 -15.15
CA LEU A 42 2.91 2.08 -14.43
C LEU A 42 2.70 2.44 -12.96
N TYR A 43 3.62 3.22 -12.36
CA TYR A 43 3.54 3.66 -10.98
C TYR A 43 3.82 5.16 -10.88
N SER A 44 2.77 5.97 -10.91
CA SER A 44 2.87 7.39 -10.53
C SER A 44 3.22 7.47 -9.05
N ARG A 45 4.31 8.18 -8.71
CA ARG A 45 4.68 8.51 -7.32
C ARG A 45 3.46 9.12 -6.62
N LEU A 46 3.15 8.62 -5.43
CA LEU A 46 2.03 9.14 -4.67
C LEU A 46 2.29 10.60 -4.24
N PRO A 47 1.26 11.45 -4.24
CA PRO A 47 1.40 12.78 -3.69
C PRO A 47 1.72 12.72 -2.20
N SER A 48 2.69 13.53 -1.77
CA SER A 48 3.10 13.67 -0.37
C SER A 48 2.49 14.90 0.31
N THR A 49 1.65 15.65 -0.42
CA THR A 49 1.02 16.89 0.04
C THR A 49 -0.49 16.79 -0.01
N PHE A 50 -1.18 17.50 0.87
CA PHE A 50 -2.65 17.58 0.87
C PHE A 50 -3.21 18.07 -0.48
N ALA A 51 -2.54 19.04 -1.12
CA ALA A 51 -2.95 19.52 -2.44
C ALA A 51 -2.90 18.41 -3.50
N GLY A 52 -1.82 17.62 -3.51
CA GLY A 52 -1.71 16.51 -4.44
C GLY A 52 -2.68 15.36 -4.12
N ASP A 53 -3.03 15.15 -2.85
CA ASP A 53 -4.08 14.19 -2.46
C ASP A 53 -5.46 14.60 -3.00
N ILE A 54 -5.78 15.90 -2.98
CA ILE A 54 -6.99 16.44 -3.60
C ILE A 54 -6.98 16.20 -5.11
N GLU A 55 -5.87 16.50 -5.79
CA GLU A 55 -5.72 16.28 -7.24
C GLU A 55 -5.85 14.79 -7.62
N ALA A 56 -5.36 13.88 -6.76
CA ALA A 56 -5.52 12.44 -6.91
C ALA A 56 -6.95 11.94 -6.62
N GLY A 57 -7.87 12.82 -6.21
CA GLY A 57 -9.25 12.48 -5.88
C GLY A 57 -9.41 11.80 -4.52
N LEU A 58 -8.49 12.01 -3.58
CA LEU A 58 -8.53 11.49 -2.20
C LEU A 58 -9.22 12.46 -1.22
N SER A 59 -10.11 13.32 -1.73
CA SER A 59 -10.91 14.26 -0.96
C SER A 59 -12.40 14.09 -1.30
N SER A 60 -13.28 14.34 -0.34
CA SER A 60 -14.74 14.24 -0.48
C SER A 60 -15.44 15.18 0.51
N SER A 61 -16.76 15.31 0.40
CA SER A 61 -17.53 16.14 1.34
C SER A 61 -17.47 15.68 2.80
N THR A 62 -17.27 14.37 3.04
CA THR A 62 -17.13 13.82 4.41
C THR A 62 -15.68 13.69 4.87
N PHE A 63 -14.74 14.05 4.00
CA PHE A 63 -13.31 13.99 4.23
C PHE A 63 -12.64 15.06 3.38
N ASP A 64 -12.71 16.31 3.86
CA ASP A 64 -12.22 17.48 3.15
C ASP A 64 -10.79 17.84 3.59
N LEU A 65 -9.91 18.00 2.62
CA LEU A 65 -8.51 18.36 2.80
C LEU A 65 -8.23 19.84 2.49
N SER A 66 -9.22 20.59 2.00
CA SER A 66 -9.06 22.01 1.61
C SER A 66 -8.52 22.86 2.76
N GLY A 67 -9.09 22.70 3.95
CA GLY A 67 -8.66 23.43 5.15
C GLY A 67 -7.21 23.12 5.57
N ASN A 68 -6.70 21.91 5.30
CA ASN A 68 -5.29 21.59 5.56
C ASN A 68 -4.36 22.32 4.59
N VAL A 69 -4.76 22.44 3.32
CA VAL A 69 -4.02 23.20 2.31
C VAL A 69 -4.00 24.68 2.67
N GLU A 70 -5.15 25.25 3.01
CA GLU A 70 -5.29 26.67 3.39
C GLU A 70 -4.50 27.01 4.65
N ALA A 71 -4.48 26.11 5.64
CA ALA A 71 -3.72 26.28 6.87
C ALA A 71 -2.19 26.07 6.70
N GLY A 72 -1.73 25.67 5.50
CA GLY A 72 -0.32 25.35 5.28
C GLY A 72 0.17 24.18 6.14
N ASP A 73 -0.70 23.20 6.38
CA ASP A 73 -0.41 22.06 7.24
C ASP A 73 0.77 21.23 6.69
N SER A 74 1.81 21.06 7.50
CA SER A 74 3.05 20.37 7.13
C SER A 74 3.01 18.86 7.40
N ARG A 75 1.92 18.33 7.95
CA ARG A 75 1.77 16.89 8.18
C ARG A 75 1.67 16.14 6.85
N ALA A 76 2.17 14.91 6.83
CA ALA A 76 2.17 14.05 5.64
C ALA A 76 0.76 13.60 5.17
N GLY A 77 -0.27 13.79 6.00
CA GLY A 77 -1.64 13.41 5.66
C GLY A 77 -1.89 11.90 5.79
N LEU A 78 -2.53 11.29 4.77
CA LEU A 78 -2.81 9.86 4.75
C LEU A 78 -1.52 9.05 4.56
N ASP A 79 -1.49 7.79 5.00
CA ASP A 79 -0.34 6.92 4.76
C ASP A 79 -0.26 6.48 3.28
N ASP A 80 0.96 6.42 2.73
CA ASP A 80 1.18 6.12 1.32
C ASP A 80 0.67 4.72 0.92
N ALA A 81 0.75 3.72 1.82
CA ALA A 81 0.28 2.38 1.51
C ALA A 81 -1.24 2.31 1.39
N SER A 82 -1.98 2.98 2.28
CA SER A 82 -3.45 3.06 2.19
C SER A 82 -3.90 3.88 0.98
N LYS A 83 -3.24 5.02 0.68
CA LYS A 83 -3.53 5.81 -0.52
C LYS A 83 -3.44 4.96 -1.78
N ALA A 84 -2.35 4.20 -1.94
CA ALA A 84 -2.11 3.38 -3.13
C ALA A 84 -3.19 2.30 -3.29
N GLU A 85 -3.55 1.61 -2.20
CA GLU A 85 -4.61 0.60 -2.23
C GLU A 85 -6.00 1.19 -2.46
N ILE A 86 -6.31 2.36 -1.90
CA ILE A 86 -7.57 3.06 -2.13
C ILE A 86 -7.69 3.46 -3.60
N LEU A 87 -6.66 4.08 -4.20
CA LEU A 87 -6.64 4.44 -5.62
C LEU A 87 -6.81 3.22 -6.52
N LYS A 88 -6.17 2.10 -6.17
CA LYS A 88 -6.32 0.83 -6.86
C LYS A 88 -7.75 0.29 -6.77
N ILE A 89 -8.41 0.39 -5.62
CA ILE A 89 -9.82 0.01 -5.45
C ILE A 89 -10.72 0.92 -6.29
N MET A 90 -10.50 2.23 -6.27
CA MET A 90 -11.23 3.22 -7.08
C MET A 90 -11.14 2.86 -8.57
N LYS A 91 -9.92 2.61 -9.07
CA LYS A 91 -9.69 2.25 -10.48
C LYS A 91 -10.31 0.91 -10.85
N LYS A 92 -10.11 -0.13 -10.03
CA LYS A 92 -10.57 -1.50 -10.32
C LYS A 92 -12.09 -1.65 -10.24
N ARG A 93 -12.73 -1.00 -9.26
CA ARG A 93 -14.16 -1.15 -8.98
C ARG A 93 -15.00 0.04 -9.44
N ARG A 94 -14.39 1.07 -10.04
CA ARG A 94 -15.04 2.32 -10.46
C ARG A 94 -15.84 2.96 -9.31
N LEU A 95 -15.21 3.03 -8.14
CA LEU A 95 -15.82 3.59 -6.93
C LEU A 95 -15.27 4.98 -6.64
N ASN A 96 -16.13 5.83 -6.06
CA ASN A 96 -15.71 7.11 -5.48
C ASN A 96 -14.86 6.88 -4.23
N PHE A 97 -14.09 7.90 -3.84
CA PHE A 97 -13.15 7.85 -2.73
C PHE A 97 -13.74 7.27 -1.44
N ASP A 98 -14.89 7.79 -0.96
CA ASP A 98 -15.49 7.30 0.28
C ASP A 98 -15.86 5.82 0.25
N ARG A 99 -16.40 5.35 -0.88
CA ARG A 99 -16.74 3.94 -1.05
C ARG A 99 -15.49 3.08 -1.11
N ALA A 100 -14.45 3.54 -1.78
CA ALA A 100 -13.18 2.82 -1.85
C ALA A 100 -12.48 2.76 -0.48
N ARG A 101 -12.48 3.86 0.28
CA ARG A 101 -11.98 3.94 1.65
C ARG A 101 -12.74 3.00 2.59
N LYS A 102 -14.08 2.92 2.47
CA LYS A 102 -14.89 1.95 3.21
C LYS A 102 -14.49 0.50 2.89
N VAL A 103 -14.38 0.15 1.62
CA VAL A 103 -13.96 -1.20 1.18
C VAL A 103 -12.55 -1.55 1.67
N TYR A 104 -11.63 -0.58 1.61
CA TYR A 104 -10.28 -0.73 2.16
C TYR A 104 -10.33 -1.03 3.66
N MET A 105 -11.09 -0.25 4.42
CA MET A 105 -11.25 -0.43 5.86
C MET A 105 -11.87 -1.78 6.22
N GLU A 106 -12.95 -2.19 5.54
CA GLU A 106 -13.59 -3.49 5.74
C GLU A 106 -12.64 -4.66 5.43
N SER A 107 -11.79 -4.53 4.41
CA SER A 107 -10.75 -5.51 4.09
C SER A 107 -9.73 -5.63 5.22
N ARG A 108 -9.28 -4.49 5.78
CA ARG A 108 -8.37 -4.45 6.93
C ARG A 108 -9.03 -5.04 8.19
N PHE A 109 -10.29 -4.73 8.44
CA PHE A 109 -11.05 -5.33 9.54
C PHE A 109 -11.10 -6.85 9.41
N LYS A 110 -11.50 -7.35 8.24
CA LYS A 110 -11.54 -8.79 7.98
C LYS A 110 -10.19 -9.46 8.22
N ALA A 111 -9.10 -8.85 7.76
CA ALA A 111 -7.75 -9.38 7.95
C ALA A 111 -7.32 -9.44 9.42
N ASN A 112 -7.89 -8.57 10.27
CA ASN A 112 -7.60 -8.51 11.71
C ASN A 112 -8.70 -9.13 12.58
N GLY A 113 -9.59 -9.95 12.00
CA GLY A 113 -10.65 -10.63 12.77
C GLY A 113 -11.73 -9.67 13.30
N ILE A 114 -11.93 -8.53 12.65
CA ILE A 114 -12.98 -7.54 12.97
C ILE A 114 -14.10 -7.67 11.93
N GLY A 115 -15.35 -7.57 12.38
CA GLY A 115 -16.54 -7.53 11.55
C GLY A 115 -16.67 -6.22 10.77
N PRO A 116 -17.51 -6.19 9.72
CA PRO A 116 -17.77 -4.97 8.95
C PRO A 116 -18.48 -3.88 9.77
N ASP A 117 -19.10 -4.27 10.89
CA ASP A 117 -19.68 -3.41 11.92
C ASP A 117 -18.64 -2.81 12.88
N GLY A 118 -17.35 -3.14 12.71
CA GLY A 118 -16.26 -2.65 13.54
C GLY A 118 -16.07 -3.42 14.85
N ARG A 119 -16.85 -4.48 15.10
CA ARG A 119 -16.74 -5.29 16.32
C ARG A 119 -15.77 -6.45 16.13
N PRO A 120 -14.93 -6.80 17.12
CA PRO A 120 -14.13 -8.02 17.08
C PRO A 120 -15.00 -9.27 16.88
N ARG A 121 -14.49 -10.24 16.12
CA ARG A 121 -15.14 -11.55 15.93
C ARG A 121 -14.75 -12.58 16.99
N ASP A 122 -14.09 -12.14 18.06
CA ASP A 122 -13.71 -12.99 19.17
C ASP A 122 -14.99 -13.49 19.88
N PRO A 123 -15.18 -14.81 20.06
CA PRO A 123 -16.30 -15.35 20.82
C PRO A 123 -16.41 -14.85 22.26
N LYS A 124 -15.30 -14.36 22.82
CA LYS A 124 -15.24 -13.78 24.17
C LYS A 124 -15.43 -12.27 24.19
N PHE A 125 -15.66 -11.64 23.04
CA PHE A 125 -15.91 -10.21 22.98
C PHE A 125 -17.23 -9.86 23.67
N VAL A 126 -17.15 -8.99 24.68
CA VAL A 126 -18.30 -8.43 25.39
C VAL A 126 -18.33 -6.94 25.13
N SER A 127 -19.46 -6.43 24.64
CA SER A 127 -19.70 -5.00 24.45
C SER A 127 -20.86 -4.53 25.32
N PHE A 128 -20.73 -3.34 25.91
CA PHE A 128 -21.81 -2.68 26.62
C PHE A 128 -22.33 -1.54 25.73
N SER A 129 -23.64 -1.45 25.53
CA SER A 129 -24.32 -0.45 24.69
C SER A 129 -25.36 0.28 25.51
#